data_AF-A0A7K2X2S7-F1
#
_entry.id   AF-A0A7K2X2S7-F1
#
_cell.length_a   1.000
_cell.length_b   1.000
_cell.length_c   1.000
_cell.angle_alpha   90.00
_cell.angle_beta   90.00
_cell.angle_gamma   90.00
#
_symmetry.space_group_name_H-M   'P 1'
#
loop_
_entity.id
_entity.type
_entity.pdbx_description
1 polymer ?
#
loop_
_entity_poly.entity_id
_entity_poly.type
_entity_poly.pdbx_seq_one_letter_code
_entity_poly.pdbx_strand_id
1 'polypeptide(L)'
;MALSFQERPTSAAVPPGEAPEPSIGDLVSEIGQDLSRLVRDEIELAKAEIKQESVKAGKAVGMLGGAGYAAHVVALLGSLTVVFALGNVMNLAWAALIVTALWAVAGGVLYSAGRKRLRAVNLKPEQTVETLKEDAKWARHPTS
;
A
#
# COMPACT_ATOMS: atom_id res chain seq x y z
N MET A 1 42.83 73.98 7.60
CA MET A 1 41.96 72.90 8.09
C MET A 1 41.72 71.96 6.92
N ALA A 2 42.42 70.82 6.94
CA ALA A 2 42.51 69.88 5.82
C ALA A 2 41.24 69.03 5.72
N LEU A 3 40.70 68.89 4.51
CA LEU A 3 39.82 67.78 4.17
C LEU A 3 40.51 67.00 3.05
N SER A 4 41.25 66.00 3.48
CA SER A 4 41.90 64.98 2.68
C SER A 4 40.89 64.28 1.77
N PHE A 5 41.07 64.44 0.47
CA PHE A 5 40.40 63.66 -0.56
C PHE A 5 40.91 62.23 -0.45
N GLN A 6 40.11 61.35 0.15
CA GLN A 6 40.43 59.93 0.28
C GLN A 6 40.18 59.28 -1.09
N GLU A 7 41.26 59.06 -1.85
CA GLU A 7 41.22 58.28 -3.08
C GLU A 7 40.62 56.91 -2.75
N ARG A 8 39.43 56.63 -3.28
CA ARG A 8 38.90 55.26 -3.26
C ARG A 8 39.88 54.43 -4.09
N PRO A 9 40.42 53.31 -3.57
CA PRO A 9 41.13 52.39 -4.42
C PRO A 9 40.13 51.93 -5.48
N THR A 10 40.40 52.27 -6.75
CA THR A 10 39.82 51.59 -7.90
C THR A 10 40.10 50.12 -7.67
N SER A 11 39.07 49.39 -7.24
CA SER A 11 39.08 47.93 -7.17
C SER A 11 39.51 47.46 -8.55
N ALA A 12 40.77 47.02 -8.67
CA ALA A 12 41.28 46.44 -9.88
C ALA A 12 40.27 45.38 -10.31
N ALA A 13 39.72 45.53 -11.52
CA ALA A 13 38.92 44.49 -12.13
C ALA A 13 39.82 43.25 -12.14
N VAL A 14 39.49 42.28 -11.27
CA VAL A 14 40.06 40.95 -11.34
C VAL A 14 39.75 40.48 -12.75
N PRO A 15 40.75 40.18 -13.60
CA PRO A 15 40.48 39.64 -14.91
C PRO A 15 39.57 38.42 -14.72
N PRO A 16 38.57 38.16 -15.58
CA PRO A 16 37.85 36.91 -15.53
C PRO A 16 38.88 35.81 -15.78
N GLY A 17 39.46 35.29 -14.70
CA GLY A 17 40.22 34.05 -14.74
C GLY A 17 39.25 33.03 -15.26
N GLU A 18 39.60 32.43 -16.40
CA GLU A 18 38.92 31.27 -16.95
C GLU A 18 38.57 30.34 -15.78
N ALA A 19 37.27 30.19 -15.52
CA ALA A 19 36.81 29.18 -14.60
C ALA A 19 37.41 27.85 -15.10
N PRO A 20 38.16 27.10 -14.28
CA PRO A 20 38.76 25.86 -14.71
C PRO A 20 37.68 24.98 -15.36
N GLU A 21 37.92 24.54 -16.61
CA GLU A 21 37.04 23.59 -17.29
C GLU A 21 36.79 22.39 -16.34
N PRO A 22 35.52 22.02 -16.08
CA PRO A 22 35.21 20.95 -15.15
C PRO A 22 35.95 19.68 -15.55
N SER A 23 36.65 19.09 -14.59
CA SER A 23 37.40 17.88 -14.86
C SER A 23 36.44 16.71 -15.12
N ILE A 24 36.90 15.67 -15.80
CA ILE A 24 36.12 14.44 -16.00
C ILE A 24 35.67 13.84 -14.64
N GLY A 25 36.46 14.04 -13.59
CA GLY A 25 36.08 13.63 -12.22
C GLY A 25 34.90 14.41 -11.66
N ASP A 26 34.80 15.71 -11.96
CA ASP A 26 33.70 16.56 -11.52
C ASP A 26 32.38 16.18 -12.21
N LEU A 27 32.44 15.89 -13.52
CA LEU A 27 31.26 15.44 -14.29
C LEU A 27 30.75 14.06 -13.83
N VAL A 28 31.65 13.12 -13.53
CA VAL A 28 31.26 11.80 -13.01
C VAL A 28 30.65 11.91 -11.61
N SER A 29 31.18 12.80 -10.77
CA SER A 29 30.61 13.11 -9.45
C SER A 29 29.21 13.70 -9.55
N GLU A 30 29.00 14.63 -10.49
CA GLU A 30 27.71 15.27 -10.74
C GLU A 30 26.66 14.27 -11.25
N ILE A 31 27.00 13.44 -12.24
CA ILE A 31 26.12 12.38 -12.74
C ILE A 31 25.76 11.38 -11.62
N GLY A 32 26.72 11.01 -10.77
CA GLY A 32 26.47 10.12 -9.63
C GLY A 32 25.50 10.73 -8.61
N GLN A 33 25.61 12.04 -8.36
CA GLN A 33 24.67 12.77 -7.51
C GLN A 33 23.27 12.85 -8.14
N ASP A 34 23.17 13.10 -9.44
CA ASP A 34 21.88 13.19 -10.13
C ASP A 34 21.19 11.84 -10.24
N LEU A 35 21.93 10.75 -10.47
CA LEU A 35 21.38 9.40 -10.41
C LEU A 35 20.90 9.05 -8.99
N SER A 36 21.66 9.45 -7.96
CA SER A 36 21.27 9.26 -6.56
C SER A 36 19.99 10.02 -6.22
N ARG A 37 19.81 11.22 -6.79
CA ARG A 37 18.56 12.00 -6.68
C ARG A 37 17.41 11.31 -7.39
N LEU A 38 17.59 10.89 -8.63
CA LEU A 38 16.55 10.20 -9.40
C LEU A 38 16.05 8.92 -8.70
N VAL A 39 16.96 8.09 -8.19
CA VAL A 39 16.60 6.89 -7.44
C VAL A 39 15.79 7.23 -6.19
N ARG A 40 16.18 8.30 -5.47
CA ARG A 40 15.45 8.75 -4.29
C ARG A 40 14.06 9.27 -4.65
N ASP A 41 13.94 10.03 -5.74
CA ASP A 41 12.68 10.58 -6.23
C ASP A 41 11.72 9.47 -6.66
N GLU A 42 12.21 8.45 -7.37
CA GLU A 42 11.41 7.29 -7.78
C GLU A 42 10.90 6.50 -6.56
N ILE A 43 11.73 6.36 -5.53
CA ILE A 43 11.32 5.76 -4.25
C ILE A 43 10.25 6.62 -3.56
N GLU A 44 10.40 7.94 -3.56
CA GLU A 44 9.43 8.87 -2.98
C GLU A 44 8.10 8.85 -3.75
N LEU A 45 8.15 8.77 -5.08
CA LEU A 45 6.98 8.61 -5.95
C LEU A 45 6.28 7.28 -5.70
N ALA A 46 7.01 6.16 -5.73
CA ALA A 46 6.45 4.83 -5.47
C ALA A 46 5.81 4.76 -4.08
N LYS A 47 6.42 5.39 -3.06
CA LYS A 47 5.82 5.50 -1.72
C LYS A 47 4.52 6.31 -1.75
N ALA A 48 4.47 7.42 -2.50
CA ALA A 48 3.28 8.25 -2.62
C ALA A 48 2.15 7.49 -3.32
N GLU A 49 2.44 6.79 -4.42
CA GLU A 49 1.47 5.98 -5.16
C GLU A 49 0.93 4.82 -4.32
N ILE A 50 1.81 4.06 -3.67
CA ILE A 50 1.42 2.99 -2.74
C ILE A 50 0.53 3.54 -1.63
N LYS A 51 0.86 4.70 -1.05
CA LYS A 51 0.04 5.33 0.00
C LYS A 51 -1.34 5.71 -0.53
N GLN A 52 -1.42 6.32 -1.71
CA GLN A 52 -2.68 6.73 -2.31
C GLN A 52 -3.58 5.53 -2.62
N GLU A 53 -3.02 4.49 -3.25
CA GLU A 53 -3.74 3.26 -3.54
C GLU A 53 -4.13 2.52 -2.26
N SER A 54 -3.28 2.51 -1.23
CA SER A 54 -3.59 1.92 0.08
C SER A 54 -4.78 2.60 0.76
N VAL A 55 -4.86 3.94 0.70
CA VAL A 55 -6.00 4.69 1.25
C VAL A 55 -7.29 4.37 0.49
N LYS A 56 -7.22 4.33 -0.84
CA LYS A 56 -8.37 4.00 -1.69
C LYS A 56 -8.87 2.57 -1.45
N ALA A 57 -7.95 1.61 -1.42
CA ALA A 57 -8.25 0.22 -1.09
C ALA A 57 -8.81 0.09 0.33
N GLY A 58 -8.21 0.78 1.31
CA GLY A 58 -8.68 0.83 2.70
C GLY A 58 -10.11 1.37 2.82
N LYS A 59 -10.44 2.45 2.10
CA LYS A 59 -11.81 2.98 2.04
C LYS A 59 -12.79 1.98 1.41
N ALA A 60 -12.40 1.33 0.31
CA ALA A 60 -13.23 0.32 -0.34
C ALA A 60 -13.50 -0.88 0.58
N VAL A 61 -12.46 -1.43 1.20
CA VAL A 61 -12.57 -2.51 2.19
C VAL A 61 -13.42 -2.06 3.38
N GLY A 62 -13.24 -0.83 3.87
CA GLY A 62 -14.05 -0.25 4.94
C GLY A 62 -15.54 -0.14 4.59
N MET A 63 -15.86 0.34 3.38
CA MET A 63 -17.24 0.41 2.90
C MET A 63 -17.87 -0.98 2.74
N LEU A 64 -17.13 -1.94 2.18
CA LEU A 64 -17.61 -3.32 2.05
C LEU A 64 -17.79 -4.00 3.42
N GLY A 65 -16.88 -3.76 4.37
CA GLY A 65 -16.99 -4.23 5.74
C GLY A 65 -18.22 -3.63 6.45
N GLY A 66 -18.43 -2.32 6.30
CA GLY A 66 -19.62 -1.63 6.81
C GLY A 66 -20.92 -2.13 6.19
N ALA A 67 -20.95 -2.34 4.88
CA ALA A 67 -22.09 -2.93 4.18
C ALA A 67 -22.38 -4.37 4.65
N GLY A 68 -21.34 -5.18 4.85
CA GLY A 68 -21.47 -6.52 5.41
C GLY A 68 -22.05 -6.52 6.83
N TYR A 69 -21.59 -5.59 7.68
CA TYR A 69 -22.14 -5.42 9.03
C TYR A 69 -23.60 -4.96 8.99
N ALA A 70 -23.94 -3.96 8.18
CA ALA A 70 -25.31 -3.50 8.02
C ALA A 70 -26.23 -4.62 7.51
N ALA A 71 -25.78 -5.41 6.52
CA ALA A 71 -26.50 -6.57 6.03
C ALA A 71 -26.69 -7.64 7.12
N HIS A 72 -25.69 -7.85 7.98
CA HIS A 72 -25.82 -8.76 9.13
C HIS A 72 -26.90 -8.29 10.12
N VAL A 73 -26.92 -7.00 10.46
CA VAL A 73 -27.96 -6.42 11.34
C VAL A 73 -29.35 -6.55 10.72
N VAL A 74 -29.49 -6.24 9.42
CA VAL A 74 -30.75 -6.44 8.68
C VAL A 74 -31.18 -7.91 8.73
N ALA A 75 -30.24 -8.84 8.56
CA ALA A 75 -30.54 -10.26 8.62
C ALA A 75 -31.03 -10.70 10.00
N LEU A 76 -30.46 -10.17 11.10
CA LEU A 76 -30.92 -10.43 12.46
C LEU A 76 -32.34 -9.89 12.70
N LEU A 77 -32.60 -8.62 12.36
CA LEU A 77 -33.91 -8.01 12.53
C LEU A 77 -34.97 -8.65 11.61
N GLY A 78 -34.59 -8.98 10.38
CA GLY A 78 -35.41 -9.72 9.43
C GLY A 78 -35.76 -11.11 9.95
N SER A 79 -34.80 -11.80 10.58
CA SER A 79 -35.06 -13.11 11.20
C SER A 79 -36.09 -13.01 12.31
N LEU A 80 -35.98 -11.99 13.17
CA LEU A 80 -36.97 -11.74 14.22
C LEU A 80 -38.36 -11.45 13.63
N THR A 81 -38.41 -10.66 12.56
CA THR A 81 -39.64 -10.38 11.82
C THR A 81 -40.27 -11.67 11.28
N VAL A 82 -39.48 -12.57 10.69
CA VAL A 82 -39.96 -13.86 10.18
C VAL A 82 -40.46 -14.75 11.32
N VAL A 83 -39.75 -14.80 12.45
CA VAL A 83 -40.19 -15.56 13.64
C VAL A 83 -41.54 -15.08 14.14
N PHE A 84 -41.73 -13.76 14.30
CA PHE A 84 -43.01 -13.21 14.71
C PHE A 84 -44.12 -13.42 13.67
N ALA A 85 -43.82 -13.27 12.38
CA ALA A 85 -44.77 -13.53 11.31
C ALA A 85 -45.27 -14.99 11.34
N LEU A 86 -44.35 -15.97 11.39
CA LEU A 86 -44.69 -17.38 11.55
C LEU A 86 -45.41 -17.66 12.87
N GLY A 87 -45.05 -16.95 13.94
CA GLY A 87 -45.72 -17.03 15.24
C GLY A 87 -47.22 -16.71 15.23
N ASN A 88 -47.74 -16.05 14.17
CA ASN A 88 -49.18 -15.83 14.00
C ASN A 88 -49.93 -17.09 13.56
N VAL A 89 -49.23 -18.09 12.99
CA VAL A 89 -49.84 -19.31 12.44
C VAL A 89 -49.35 -20.59 13.12
N MET A 90 -48.33 -20.51 13.98
CA MET A 90 -47.80 -21.63 14.76
C MET A 90 -47.21 -21.17 16.09
N ASN A 91 -46.87 -22.12 16.98
CA ASN A 91 -46.18 -21.79 18.23
C ASN A 91 -44.82 -21.10 17.96
N LEU A 92 -44.54 -20.04 18.71
CA LEU A 92 -43.37 -19.19 18.53
C LEU A 92 -42.04 -19.96 18.66
N ALA A 93 -41.97 -21.00 19.50
CA ALA A 93 -40.77 -21.83 19.65
C ALA A 93 -40.47 -22.63 18.37
N TRP A 94 -41.50 -23.17 17.71
CA TRP A 94 -41.34 -23.87 16.43
C TRP A 94 -40.96 -22.91 15.30
N ALA A 95 -41.54 -21.71 15.27
CA ALA A 95 -41.14 -20.65 14.33
C ALA A 95 -39.66 -20.28 14.51
N ALA A 96 -39.22 -20.04 15.74
CA ALA A 96 -37.82 -19.75 16.07
C ALA A 96 -36.86 -20.89 15.68
N LEU A 97 -37.27 -22.14 15.91
CA LEU A 97 -36.47 -23.31 15.54
C LEU A 97 -36.28 -23.43 14.02
N ILE A 98 -37.33 -23.18 13.23
CA ILE A 98 -37.26 -23.20 11.76
C ILE A 98 -36.26 -22.14 11.27
N VAL A 99 -36.38 -20.90 11.73
CA VAL A 99 -35.47 -19.82 11.32
C VAL A 99 -34.03 -20.10 11.77
N THR A 100 -33.85 -20.68 12.95
CA THR A 100 -32.54 -21.11 13.45
C THR A 100 -31.93 -22.20 12.55
N ALA A 101 -32.73 -23.19 12.15
CA ALA A 101 -32.28 -24.25 11.25
C ALA A 101 -31.87 -23.69 9.88
N LEU A 102 -32.60 -22.72 9.34
CA LEU A 102 -32.23 -22.03 8.09
C LEU A 102 -30.85 -21.37 8.19
N TRP A 103 -30.58 -20.65 9.29
CA TRP A 103 -29.27 -20.05 9.52
C TRP A 103 -28.16 -21.07 9.77
N ALA A 104 -28.45 -22.17 10.45
CA ALA A 104 -27.50 -23.25 10.65
C ALA A 104 -27.06 -23.87 9.31
N VAL A 105 -28.00 -24.10 8.39
CA VAL A 105 -27.70 -24.59 7.04
C VAL A 105 -26.88 -23.57 6.26
N ALA A 106 -27.31 -22.30 6.23
CA ALA A 106 -26.59 -21.23 5.53
C ALA A 106 -25.15 -21.08 6.06
N GLY A 107 -24.99 -21.07 7.39
CA GLY A 107 -23.69 -21.02 8.06
C GLY A 107 -22.82 -22.24 7.76
N GLY A 108 -23.40 -23.45 7.77
CA GLY A 108 -22.70 -24.68 7.41
C GLY A 108 -22.17 -24.67 5.98
N VAL A 109 -22.97 -24.19 5.02
CA VAL A 109 -22.57 -24.04 3.61
C VAL A 109 -21.43 -23.01 3.48
N LEU A 110 -21.60 -21.82 4.06
CA LEU A 110 -20.59 -20.76 4.03
C LEU A 110 -19.28 -21.21 4.65
N TYR A 111 -19.33 -21.87 5.80
CA TYR A 111 -18.16 -22.43 6.48
C TYR A 111 -17.43 -23.46 5.61
N SER A 112 -18.17 -24.41 5.03
CA SER A 112 -17.62 -25.45 4.15
C SER A 112 -16.96 -24.85 2.91
N ALA A 113 -17.65 -23.92 2.23
CA ALA A 113 -17.14 -23.24 1.05
C ALA A 113 -15.91 -22.39 1.37
N GLY A 114 -15.96 -21.60 2.44
CA GLY A 114 -14.85 -20.76 2.91
C GLY A 114 -13.63 -21.58 3.27
N ARG A 115 -13.81 -22.67 4.03
CA ARG A 115 -12.73 -23.60 4.39
C ARG A 115 -12.09 -24.24 3.15
N LYS A 116 -12.88 -24.64 2.15
CA LYS A 116 -12.35 -25.18 0.89
C LYS A 116 -11.52 -24.15 0.14
N ARG A 117 -12.00 -22.91 0.03
CA ARG A 117 -11.28 -21.82 -0.64
C ARG A 117 -9.98 -21.48 0.07
N LEU A 118 -10.00 -21.38 1.40
CA LEU A 118 -8.78 -21.11 2.19
C LEU A 118 -7.71 -22.18 1.99
N ARG A 119 -8.09 -23.46 1.90
CA ARG A 119 -7.15 -24.55 1.62
C ARG A 119 -6.51 -24.48 0.23
N ALA A 120 -7.16 -23.80 -0.73
CA ALA A 120 -6.66 -23.64 -2.08
C ALA A 120 -5.75 -22.41 -2.26
N VAL A 121 -5.66 -21.54 -1.25
CA VAL A 121 -4.78 -20.36 -1.31
C VAL A 121 -3.36 -20.75 -0.89
N ASN A 122 -2.42 -20.72 -1.83
CA ASN A 122 -1.00 -20.82 -1.52
C ASN A 122 -0.47 -19.45 -1.08
N LEU A 123 -0.34 -19.26 0.24
CA LEU A 123 0.12 -17.98 0.83
C LEU A 123 1.61 -17.70 0.60
N LYS A 124 2.37 -18.70 0.16
CA LYS A 124 3.79 -18.56 -0.14
C LYS A 124 3.93 -18.42 -1.66
N PRO A 125 4.39 -17.27 -2.18
CA PRO A 125 4.71 -17.14 -3.60
C PRO A 125 6.01 -17.92 -3.88
N GLU A 126 5.88 -19.23 -4.08
CA GLU A 126 7.03 -20.15 -4.19
C GLU A 126 7.96 -19.75 -5.33
N GLN A 127 7.40 -19.36 -6.48
CA GLN A 127 8.18 -18.90 -7.63
C GLN A 127 9.00 -17.64 -7.30
N THR A 128 8.40 -16.63 -6.67
CA THR A 128 9.12 -15.40 -6.29
C THR A 128 10.23 -15.69 -5.28
N VAL A 129 9.98 -16.58 -4.32
CA VAL A 129 11.00 -16.98 -3.34
C VAL A 129 12.12 -17.80 -4.00
N GLU A 130 11.81 -18.60 -5.00
CA GLU A 130 12.78 -19.39 -5.75
C GLU A 130 13.67 -18.53 -6.64
N THR A 131 13.09 -17.58 -7.40
CA THR A 131 13.86 -16.62 -8.20
C THR A 131 14.79 -15.78 -7.32
N LEU A 132 14.31 -15.25 -6.19
CA LEU A 132 15.17 -14.49 -5.27
C LEU A 132 16.32 -15.32 -4.68
N LYS A 133 16.12 -16.63 -4.48
CA LYS A 133 17.18 -17.54 -4.03
C LYS A 133 18.19 -17.80 -5.13
N GLU A 134 17.73 -17.94 -6.37
CA GLU A 134 18.59 -18.15 -7.53
C GLU A 134 19.46 -16.90 -7.79
N ASP A 135 18.86 -15.71 -7.75
CA ASP A 135 19.56 -14.43 -7.87
C ASP A 135 20.61 -14.25 -6.77
N ALA A 136 20.24 -14.56 -5.52
CA ALA A 136 21.17 -14.51 -4.39
C ALA A 136 22.30 -15.55 -4.50
N LYS A 137 22.05 -16.70 -5.13
CA LYS A 137 23.04 -17.74 -5.37
C LYS A 137 24.03 -17.32 -6.46
N TRP A 138 23.55 -16.71 -7.55
CA TRP A 138 24.38 -16.13 -8.60
C TRP A 138 25.30 -15.01 -8.07
N ALA A 139 24.77 -14.12 -7.22
CA ALA A 139 25.55 -13.05 -6.60
C ALA A 139 26.69 -13.55 -5.68
N ARG A 140 26.56 -14.74 -5.10
CA ARG A 140 27.59 -15.37 -4.25
C ARG A 140 28.64 -16.17 -5.02
N HIS A 141 28.33 -16.59 -6.25
CA HIS A 141 29.24 -17.32 -7.12
C HIS A 141 29.27 -16.69 -8.52
N PRO A 142 29.80 -15.46 -8.66
CA PRO A 142 30.01 -14.87 -9.96
C PRO A 142 30.99 -15.77 -10.73
N THR A 143 30.50 -16.46 -11.75
CA THR A 143 31.35 -17.25 -12.63
C THR A 143 32.18 -16.25 -13.45
N SER A 144 33.49 -16.26 -13.23
CA SER A 144 34.51 -15.50 -13.98
C SER A 144 34.83 -16.16 -15.31
#